data_AF-D6RE57-F1
#
_entry.id   AF-D6RE57-F1
#
_cell.length_a   1.000
_cell.length_b   1.000
_cell.length_c   1.000
_cell.angle_alpha   90.00
_cell.angle_beta   90.00
_cell.angle_gamma   90.00
#
_symmetry.space_group_name_H-M   'P 1'
#
loop_
_entity.id
_entity.type
_entity.pdbx_description
1 polymer ?
#
loop_
_entity_poly.entity_id
_entity_poly.type
_entity_poly.pdbx_seq_one_letter_code
_entity_poly.pdbx_strand_id
1 'polypeptide(L)' 'MDPVAVHSCHLLQQLREQRIQGLLCDCMLVVRGVCFKAHKNVLAAFSQYFRSALWKARRLKSRLK' A
#
# COMPACT_ATOMS: atom_id res chain seq x y z
N MET A 1 14.74 -9.59 -23.17
CA MET A 1 14.27 -9.05 -21.87
C MET A 1 13.39 -10.10 -21.24
N ASP A 2 13.63 -10.45 -19.98
CA ASP A 2 12.84 -11.46 -19.24
C ASP A 2 11.36 -11.03 -19.17
N PRO A 3 10.40 -11.81 -19.70
CA PRO A 3 8.98 -11.49 -19.68
C PRO A 3 8.44 -11.16 -18.27
N VAL A 4 8.98 -11.80 -17.23
CA VAL A 4 8.57 -11.59 -15.83
C VAL A 4 8.97 -10.19 -15.35
N ALA A 5 10.15 -9.72 -15.74
CA ALA A 5 10.64 -8.39 -15.40
C ALA A 5 9.77 -7.30 -16.05
N VAL A 6 9.37 -7.49 -17.32
CA VAL A 6 8.51 -6.52 -18.04
C VAL A 6 7.14 -6.39 -17.37
N HIS A 7 6.51 -7.52 -17.02
CA HIS A 7 5.22 -7.51 -16.34
C HIS A 7 5.30 -6.78 -14.99
N SER A 8 6.32 -7.09 -14.19
CA SER A 8 6.50 -6.47 -12.87
C SER A 8 6.73 -4.96 -12.97
N CYS A 9 7.51 -4.50 -13.96
CA CYS A 9 7.70 -3.08 -14.22
C CYS A 9 6.39 -2.39 -14.60
N HIS A 10 5.61 -2.97 -15.51
CA HIS A 10 4.32 -2.41 -15.93
C HIS A 10 3.33 -2.33 -14.76
N LEU A 11 3.24 -3.39 -13.94
CA LEU A 11 2.40 -3.42 -12.75
C LEU A 11 2.77 -2.29 -11.77
N LEU A 12 4.06 -2.10 -11.48
CA LEU A 12 4.53 -1.04 -10.59
C LEU A 12 4.25 0.36 -11.15
N GLN A 13 4.35 0.54 -12.48
CA GLN A 13 3.97 1.79 -13.13
C GLN A 13 2.48 2.08 -12.93
N GLN A 14 1.61 1.10 -13.18
CA GLN A 14 0.16 1.26 -13.00
C GLN A 14 -0.21 1.57 -11.54
N LEU A 15 0.40 0.89 -10.56
CA LEU A 15 0.19 1.18 -9.13
C LEU A 15 0.65 2.60 -8.76
N ARG A 16 1.71 3.12 -9.40
CA ARG A 16 2.16 4.50 -9.20
C ARG A 16 1.16 5.51 -9.76
N GLU A 17 0.62 5.28 -10.95
CA GLU A 17 -0.39 6.15 -11.57
C GLU A 17 -1.68 6.19 -10.75
N GLN A 18 -2.15 5.02 -10.30
CA GLN A 18 -3.28 4.91 -9.37
C GLN A 18 -3.05 5.71 -8.08
N ARG A 19 -1.85 5.65 -7.50
CA ARG A 19 -1.48 6.44 -6.31
C ARG A 19 -1.56 7.95 -6.56
N ILE A 20 -1.06 8.43 -7.71
CA ILE A 20 -1.03 9.85 -8.07
C ILE A 20 -2.46 10.38 -8.28
N GLN A 21 -3.29 9.64 -9.01
CA GLN A 21 -4.70 9.98 -9.23
C GLN A 21 -5.56 9.73 -7.99
N GLY A 22 -5.06 8.91 -7.06
CA GLY A 22 -5.76 8.51 -5.86
C GLY A 22 -6.88 7.49 -6.07
N LEU A 23 -6.80 6.72 -7.15
CA LEU A 23 -7.69 5.61 -7.46
C LEU A 23 -7.23 4.36 -6.72
N LEU A 24 -8.19 3.55 -6.25
CA LEU A 24 -7.96 2.26 -5.60
C LEU A 24 -7.05 2.29 -4.35
N CYS A 25 -6.65 3.47 -3.89
CA CYS A 25 -5.91 3.66 -2.65
C CYS A 25 -6.83 3.38 -1.45
N ASP A 26 -6.43 2.45 -0.60
CA ASP A 26 -7.19 1.97 0.55
C ASP A 26 -6.66 2.50 1.90
N CYS A 27 -5.64 3.37 1.85
CA CYS A 27 -5.13 4.14 2.99
C CYS A 27 -4.59 5.51 2.58
N MET A 28 -4.38 6.36 3.59
CA MET A 28 -3.72 7.65 3.48
C MET A 28 -2.76 7.83 4.66
N LEU A 29 -1.52 8.22 4.37
CA LEU A 29 -0.51 8.55 5.37
C LEU A 29 -0.52 10.05 5.59
N VAL A 30 -0.56 10.50 6.84
CA VAL A 30 -0.46 11.92 7.18
C VAL A 30 0.88 12.15 7.85
N VAL A 31 1.74 12.96 7.22
CA VAL A 31 3.07 13.30 7.73
C VAL A 31 3.20 14.80 7.76
N ARG A 32 3.36 15.37 8.97
CA ARG A 32 3.49 16.82 9.19
C ARG A 32 2.38 17.63 8.49
N GLY A 33 1.14 17.14 8.55
CA GLY A 33 -0.03 17.78 7.93
C GLY A 33 -0.20 17.53 6.43
N VAL A 34 0.73 16.83 5.78
CA VAL A 34 0.61 16.46 4.36
C VAL A 34 0.03 15.05 4.22
N CYS A 35 -0.96 14.92 3.33
CA CYS A 35 -1.68 13.68 3.07
C CYS A 35 -1.16 12.95 1.84
N PHE A 36 -0.82 11.67 1.99
CA PHE A 36 -0.32 10.81 0.92
C PHE A 36 -1.22 9.59 0.75
N LYS A 37 -1.94 9.49 -0.37
CA LYS A 37 -2.70 8.28 -0.71
C LYS A 37 -1.74 7.11 -0.99
N ALA A 38 -2.11 5.91 -0.57
CA ALA A 38 -1.28 4.71 -0.72
C ALA A 38 -2.10 3.41 -0.73
N HIS A 39 -1.43 2.31 -1.05
CA HIS A 39 -1.98 0.96 -1.04
C HIS A 39 -1.38 0.15 0.12
N LYS A 40 -2.22 -0.39 1.01
CA LYS A 40 -1.79 -1.16 2.19
C LYS A 40 -0.97 -2.39 1.82
N ASN A 41 -1.35 -3.09 0.76
CA ASN A 41 -0.65 -4.29 0.28
C ASN A 41 0.78 -3.96 -0.17
N VAL A 42 0.98 -2.88 -0.92
CA VAL A 42 2.31 -2.40 -1.35
C VAL A 42 3.13 -1.99 -0.13
N LEU A 43 2.56 -1.18 0.78
CA LEU A 43 3.26 -0.80 2.02
C LEU A 43 3.69 -2.03 2.85
N ALA A 44 2.81 -3.01 3.00
CA ALA A 44 3.11 -4.24 3.75
C ALA A 44 4.14 -5.14 3.05
N ALA A 45 4.15 -5.19 1.72
CA ALA A 45 5.12 -5.97 0.96
C ALA A 45 6.55 -5.43 1.17
N PHE A 46 6.73 -4.11 1.16
CA PHE A 46 8.04 -3.46 1.15
C PHE A 46 8.48 -2.86 2.50
N SER A 47 7.68 -2.96 3.57
CA SER A 47 8.04 -2.46 4.90
C SER A 47 7.53 -3.35 6.03
N GLN A 48 8.45 -3.89 6.84
CA GLN A 48 8.10 -4.71 8.01
C GLN A 48 7.30 -3.93 9.05
N TYR A 49 7.55 -2.62 9.18
CA TYR A 49 6.79 -1.73 10.05
C TYR A 49 5.32 -1.70 9.63
N PHE A 50 5.05 -1.35 8.37
CA PHE A 50 3.68 -1.30 7.86
C PHE A 50 3.01 -2.67 7.85
N ARG A 51 3.74 -3.74 7.51
CA ARG A 51 3.23 -5.12 7.59
C ARG A 51 2.73 -5.45 8.99
N SER A 52 3.55 -5.20 10.01
CA SER A 52 3.23 -5.48 11.41
C SER A 52 2.07 -4.63 11.91
N ALA A 53 2.06 -3.33 11.59
CA ALA A 53 1.01 -2.41 11.99
C ALA A 53 -0.35 -2.78 11.37
N LEU A 54 -0.38 -3.09 10.08
CA LEU A 54 -1.60 -3.46 9.35
C LEU A 54 -2.17 -4.82 9.81
N TRP A 55 -1.32 -5.77 10.18
CA TRP A 55 -1.78 -7.03 10.79
C TRP A 55 -2.38 -6.83 12.19
N LYS A 56 -1.74 -6.01 13.04
CA LYS A 56 -2.28 -5.68 14.37
C LYS A 56 -3.64 -4.98 14.25
N ALA A 57 -3.77 -4.02 13.33
CA ALA A 57 -5.03 -3.31 13.09
C ALA A 57 -6.19 -4.25 12.73
N ARG A 58 -5.94 -5.37 12.04
CA ARG A 58 -6.97 -6.38 11.74
C ARG A 58 -7.41 -7.16 12.99
N ARG A 59 -6.51 -7.40 13.95
CA ARG A 59 -6.79 -8.15 15.19
C ARG A 59 -7.51 -7.31 16.25
N LEU A 60 -7.27 -6.00 16.32
CA LEU A 60 -8.01 -5.13 17.25
C LEU A 60 -9.48 -4.98 16.85
N LYS A 61 -9.80 -5.01 15.54
CA LYS A 61 -11.19 -5.00 15.08
C LYS A 61 -11.96 -6.30 15.37
N SER A 62 -11.28 -7.42 15.58
CA SER A 62 -11.92 -8.70 15.90
C SER A 62 -12.02 -9.00 17.40
N ARG A 63 -11.43 -8.17 18.27
CA ARG A 63 -11.45 -8.31 19.74
C ARG A 63 -12.44 -7.37 20.45
N LEU A 64 -13.23 -6.61 19.69
CA LEU A 64 -14.31 -5.72 20.16
C LEU A 64 -15.70 -6.29 19.83
N LYS A 65 -15.81 -7.61 19.67
CA LYS A 65 -17.09 -8.32 19.59
C LYS A 65 -17.31 -9.11 20.86
#